data_AF-A0AAJ1Q3J9-F1
#
_entry.id   AF-A0AAJ1Q3J9-F1
#
_cell.length_a   1.000
_cell.length_b   1.000
_cell.length_c   1.000
_cell.angle_alpha   90.00
_cell.angle_beta   90.00
_cell.angle_gamma   90.00
#
_symmetry.space_group_name_H-M   'P 1'
#
loop_
_entity.id
_entity.type
_entity.pdbx_description
1 polymer ?
#
loop_
_entity_poly.entity_id
_entity_poly.type
_entity_poly.pdbx_seq_one_letter_code
_entity_poly.pdbx_strand_id
1 'polypeptide(L)'
;MSKRQIAIVANLLLLVWFSLDMFGVKIGDKYLVEGALNEDGMFMVISTIVFCIFLLTRKLGKYIQLGWLLGWFILQFLAHEWYTIFGKGLMGSVEGKIAYFENCIQFINIPGRYVPDLWHIVLHVLIIVAFIATLRVPIENQKITSE
;
A
#
# COMPACT_ATOMS: atom_id res chain seq x y z
N MET A 1 2.76 22.48 -8.33
CA MET A 1 2.73 21.18 -9.06
C MET A 1 1.34 20.96 -9.65
N SER A 2 1.26 20.41 -10.86
CA SER A 2 -0.01 19.98 -11.45
C SER A 2 -0.62 18.81 -10.68
N LYS A 3 -1.94 18.59 -10.80
CA LYS A 3 -2.62 17.45 -10.14
C LYS A 3 -1.99 16.10 -10.53
N ARG A 4 -1.52 15.97 -11.78
CA ARG A 4 -0.79 14.79 -12.26
C ARG A 4 0.56 14.63 -11.58
N GLN A 5 1.34 15.71 -11.44
CA GLN A 5 2.61 15.66 -10.72
C GLN A 5 2.42 15.25 -9.25
N ILE A 6 1.38 15.77 -8.58
CA ILE A 6 1.06 15.38 -7.19
C ILE A 6 0.73 13.89 -7.11
N ALA A 7 -0.10 13.38 -8.03
CA ALA A 7 -0.41 11.95 -8.08
C ALA A 7 0.82 11.08 -8.35
N ILE A 8 1.72 11.51 -9.25
CA ILE A 8 2.98 10.79 -9.52
C ILE A 8 3.83 10.71 -8.25
N VAL A 9 4.03 11.84 -7.56
CA VAL A 9 4.83 11.87 -6.33
C VAL A 9 4.19 11.02 -5.23
N ALA A 10 2.87 11.10 -5.04
CA ALA A 10 2.19 10.29 -4.04
C ALA A 10 2.32 8.79 -4.29
N ASN A 11 2.14 8.33 -5.53
CA ASN A 11 2.31 6.92 -5.89
C ASN A 11 3.76 6.47 -5.83
N LEU A 12 4.72 7.33 -6.18
CA LEU A 12 6.15 7.02 -6.06
C LEU A 12 6.55 6.87 -4.59
N LEU A 13 6.09 7.77 -3.71
CA LEU A 13 6.32 7.67 -2.27
C LEU A 13 5.73 6.38 -1.69
N LEU A 14 4.51 6.01 -2.13
CA LEU A 14 3.88 4.74 -1.77
C LEU A 14 4.75 3.54 -2.21
N LEU A 15 5.23 3.52 -3.45
CA LEU A 15 6.08 2.43 -3.95
C LEU A 15 7.42 2.35 -3.22
N VAL A 16 8.04 3.49 -2.92
CA VAL A 16 9.29 3.53 -2.16
C VAL A 16 9.06 3.00 -0.75
N TRP A 17 7.99 3.42 -0.07
CA TRP A 17 7.65 2.91 1.25
C TRP A 17 7.38 1.40 1.24
N PHE A 18 6.61 0.94 0.25
CA PHE A 18 6.31 -0.48 0.09
C PHE A 18 7.56 -1.31 -0.22
N SER A 19 8.51 -0.77 -0.99
CA SER A 19 9.75 -1.47 -1.31
C SER A 19 10.63 -1.81 -0.11
N LEU A 20 10.46 -1.14 1.04
CA LEU A 20 11.21 -1.44 2.27
C LEU A 20 10.95 -2.87 2.77
N ASP A 21 9.73 -3.37 2.57
CA ASP A 21 9.32 -4.73 2.93
C ASP A 21 10.03 -5.81 2.09
N MET A 22 10.56 -5.47 0.92
CA MET A 22 11.31 -6.43 0.10
C MET A 22 12.64 -6.85 0.74
N PHE A 23 13.17 -6.04 1.67
CA PHE A 23 14.47 -6.26 2.28
C PHE A 23 14.42 -6.29 3.81
N GLY A 24 13.35 -5.75 4.40
CA GLY A 24 13.22 -5.54 5.83
C GLY A 24 14.05 -4.34 6.31
N VAL A 25 13.52 -3.62 7.31
CA VAL A 25 14.19 -2.46 7.91
C VAL A 25 14.06 -2.53 9.42
N LYS A 26 15.18 -2.42 10.13
CA LYS A 26 15.22 -2.32 11.60
C LYS A 26 15.48 -0.90 12.08
N ILE A 27 14.91 -0.57 13.23
CA ILE A 27 15.21 0.65 13.98
C ILE A 27 15.54 0.20 15.41
N GLY A 28 16.82 0.24 15.77
CA GLY A 28 17.31 -0.38 17.00
C GLY A 28 17.07 -1.89 16.99
N ASP A 29 16.44 -2.40 18.05
CA ASP A 29 16.18 -3.84 18.22
C ASP A 29 14.84 -4.30 17.61
N LYS A 30 14.02 -3.37 17.09
CA LYS A 30 12.71 -3.68 16.51
C LYS A 30 12.70 -3.53 15.00
N TYR A 31 11.81 -4.28 14.35
CA TYR A 31 11.55 -4.11 12.92
C TYR A 31 10.59 -2.94 12.69
N LEU A 32 10.97 -2.01 11.80
CA LEU A 32 9.99 -1.14 11.16
C LEU A 32 9.09 -2.01 10.27
N VAL A 33 9.72 -2.89 9.49
CA VAL A 33 9.08 -3.91 8.64
C VAL A 33 10.04 -5.10 8.52
N GLU A 34 9.51 -6.32 8.55
CA GLU A 34 10.31 -7.52 8.26
C GLU A 34 10.52 -7.67 6.75
N GLY A 35 11.42 -8.56 6.31
CA GLY A 35 11.62 -8.81 4.89
C GLY A 35 10.65 -9.86 4.40
N ALA A 36 9.80 -9.53 3.41
CA ALA A 36 8.76 -10.41 2.87
C ALA A 36 8.84 -10.54 1.34
N LEU A 37 10.05 -10.59 0.76
CA LEU A 37 10.23 -10.68 -0.69
C LEU A 37 9.51 -11.87 -1.34
N ASN A 38 9.46 -13.03 -0.66
CA ASN A 38 8.86 -14.24 -1.21
C ASN A 38 7.33 -14.19 -1.18
N GLU A 39 6.78 -13.48 -0.20
CA GLU A 39 5.37 -13.30 0.05
C GLU A 39 4.80 -12.16 -0.82
N ASP A 40 5.45 -11.00 -0.81
CA ASP A 40 4.94 -9.74 -1.34
C ASP A 40 5.67 -9.27 -2.61
N GLY A 41 6.74 -9.95 -3.03
CA GLY A 41 7.54 -9.59 -4.21
C GLY A 41 6.73 -9.50 -5.50
N MET A 42 5.78 -10.43 -5.71
CA MET A 42 4.87 -10.36 -6.85
C MET A 42 3.95 -9.14 -6.78
N PHE A 43 3.48 -8.78 -5.58
CA PHE A 43 2.66 -7.59 -5.37
C PHE A 43 3.44 -6.30 -5.68
N MET A 44 4.74 -6.26 -5.35
CA MET A 44 5.66 -5.15 -5.69
C MET A 44 5.87 -5.02 -7.20
N VAL A 45 6.06 -6.14 -7.90
CA VAL A 45 6.18 -6.15 -9.37
C VAL A 45 4.90 -5.64 -10.03
N ILE A 46 3.73 -6.14 -9.62
CA ILE A 46 2.44 -5.69 -10.18
C ILE A 46 2.23 -4.20 -9.90
N SER A 47 2.46 -3.75 -8.67
CA SER A 47 2.34 -2.33 -8.30
C SER A 47 3.23 -1.43 -9.15
N THR A 48 4.46 -1.87 -9.42
CA THR A 48 5.40 -1.14 -10.28
C THR A 48 4.92 -1.08 -11.73
N ILE A 49 4.43 -2.20 -12.28
CA ILE A 49 3.87 -2.24 -13.65
C ILE A 49 2.65 -1.33 -13.78
N VAL A 50 1.72 -1.39 -12.83
CA VAL A 50 0.50 -0.55 -12.81
C VAL A 50 0.89 0.93 -12.74
N PHE A 51 1.88 1.30 -11.93
CA PHE A 51 2.40 2.66 -11.89
C PHE A 51 3.07 3.08 -13.21
N CYS A 52 3.85 2.22 -13.85
CA CYS A 52 4.41 2.50 -15.18
C CYS A 52 3.30 2.73 -16.22
N ILE A 53 2.24 1.94 -16.22
CA ILE A 53 1.08 2.13 -17.09
C ILE A 53 0.41 3.49 -16.82
N PHE A 54 0.31 3.92 -15.55
CA PHE A 54 -0.20 5.24 -15.17
C PHE A 54 0.67 6.39 -15.70
N LEU A 55 2.00 6.22 -15.73
CA LEU A 55 2.92 7.21 -16.29
C LEU A 55 2.78 7.33 -17.82
N LEU A 56 2.70 6.19 -18.50
CA LEU A 56 2.74 6.10 -19.97
C LEU A 56 1.40 6.36 -20.63
N THR A 57 0.29 6.04 -19.96
CA THR A 57 -1.06 6.17 -20.52
C THR A 57 -1.88 7.19 -19.75
N ARG A 58 -2.72 7.96 -20.47
CA ARG A 58 -3.52 9.05 -19.87
C ARG A 58 -4.76 8.50 -19.14
N LYS A 59 -5.86 8.35 -19.88
CA LYS A 59 -7.16 7.96 -19.31
C LYS A 59 -7.14 6.52 -18.78
N LEU A 60 -6.61 5.56 -19.56
CA LEU A 60 -6.59 4.15 -19.18
C LEU A 60 -5.77 3.91 -17.92
N GLY A 61 -4.53 4.38 -17.87
CA GLY A 61 -3.64 4.20 -16.72
C GLY A 61 -4.16 4.84 -15.44
N LYS A 62 -4.87 5.97 -15.52
CA LYS A 62 -5.57 6.54 -14.36
C LYS A 62 -6.55 5.53 -13.75
N TYR A 63 -7.40 4.91 -14.56
CA TYR A 63 -8.40 3.97 -14.04
C TYR A 63 -7.80 2.66 -13.55
N ILE A 64 -6.78 2.13 -14.24
CA ILE A 64 -6.04 0.95 -13.80
C ILE A 64 -5.38 1.23 -12.43
N GLN A 65 -4.72 2.37 -12.27
CA GLN A 65 -4.10 2.77 -10.99
C GLN A 65 -5.14 2.92 -9.87
N LEU A 66 -6.29 3.54 -10.15
CA LEU A 66 -7.37 3.68 -9.17
C LEU A 66 -7.93 2.32 -8.75
N GLY A 67 -8.16 1.41 -9.69
CA GLY A 67 -8.62 0.05 -9.41
C GLY A 67 -7.60 -0.71 -8.55
N TRP A 68 -6.31 -0.61 -8.88
CA TRP A 68 -5.24 -1.23 -8.11
C TRP A 68 -5.17 -0.69 -6.68
N LEU A 69 -5.14 0.64 -6.50
CA LEU A 69 -5.08 1.26 -5.19
C LEU A 69 -6.30 0.95 -4.32
N LEU A 70 -7.50 0.87 -4.91
CA LEU A 70 -8.70 0.47 -4.20
C LEU A 70 -8.63 -0.99 -3.76
N GLY A 71 -8.21 -1.90 -4.65
CA GLY A 71 -8.01 -3.31 -4.32
C GLY A 71 -6.97 -3.50 -3.23
N TRP A 72 -5.84 -2.80 -3.33
CA TRP A 72 -4.79 -2.82 -2.31
C TRP A 72 -5.31 -2.32 -0.96
N PHE A 73 -6.03 -1.19 -0.93
CA PHE A 73 -6.63 -0.70 0.31
C PHE A 73 -7.57 -1.72 0.96
N ILE A 74 -8.41 -2.40 0.17
CA ILE A 74 -9.31 -3.43 0.69
C ILE A 74 -8.52 -4.61 1.26
N LEU A 75 -7.53 -5.12 0.52
CA LEU A 75 -6.71 -6.23 0.99
C LEU A 75 -5.96 -5.87 2.26
N GLN A 76 -5.35 -4.68 2.31
CA GLN A 76 -4.65 -4.19 3.49
C GLN A 76 -5.58 -4.06 4.69
N PHE A 77 -6.79 -3.51 4.51
CA PHE A 77 -7.79 -3.39 5.57
C PHE A 77 -8.22 -4.76 6.13
N LEU A 78 -8.49 -5.72 5.25
CA LEU A 78 -8.83 -7.09 5.65
C LEU A 78 -7.66 -7.80 6.32
N ALA A 79 -6.45 -7.54 5.83
CA ALA A 79 -5.22 -8.11 6.33
C ALA A 79 -4.76 -7.47 7.64
N HIS A 80 -5.27 -6.31 8.08
CA HIS A 80 -4.78 -5.60 9.27
C HIS A 80 -5.91 -5.14 10.22
N GLU A 81 -6.66 -4.10 9.88
CA GLU A 81 -7.63 -3.41 10.72
C GLU A 81 -8.84 -4.28 11.05
N TRP A 82 -9.22 -5.20 10.15
CA TRP A 82 -10.29 -6.15 10.41
C TRP A 82 -10.07 -6.93 11.71
N TYR A 83 -8.84 -7.39 11.93
CA TYR A 83 -8.48 -8.14 13.14
C TYR A 83 -8.60 -7.28 14.39
N THR A 84 -8.26 -5.99 14.28
CA THR A 84 -8.35 -5.04 15.39
C THR A 84 -9.80 -4.71 15.76
N ILE A 85 -10.64 -4.48 14.75
CA ILE A 85 -12.04 -4.06 14.95
C ILE A 85 -12.89 -5.24 15.43
N PHE A 86 -12.76 -6.41 14.78
CA PHE A 86 -13.65 -7.53 15.00
C PHE A 86 -13.07 -8.62 15.92
N GLY A 87 -11.77 -8.57 16.22
CA GLY A 87 -11.11 -9.59 17.06
C GLY A 87 -11.13 -10.99 16.43
N LYS A 88 -11.25 -11.09 15.10
CA LYS A 88 -11.31 -12.34 14.34
C LYS A 88 -10.50 -12.19 13.07
N GLY A 89 -9.81 -13.25 12.66
CA GLY A 89 -9.02 -13.24 11.44
C GLY A 89 -9.78 -13.70 10.20
N LEU A 90 -9.50 -13.06 9.07
CA LEU A 90 -9.97 -13.46 7.74
C LEU A 90 -8.87 -14.12 6.88
N MET A 91 -7.61 -13.90 7.26
CA MET A 91 -6.42 -14.31 6.50
C MET A 91 -5.41 -14.99 7.43
N GLY A 92 -5.91 -15.83 8.35
CA GLY A 92 -5.12 -16.44 9.43
C GLY A 92 -5.80 -16.34 10.80
N SER A 93 -5.14 -16.84 11.84
CA SER A 93 -5.59 -16.69 13.23
C SER A 93 -5.14 -15.37 13.85
N VAL A 94 -5.84 -14.91 14.89
CA VAL A 94 -5.46 -13.68 15.61
C VAL A 94 -4.12 -13.90 16.33
N GLU A 95 -3.95 -15.04 16.97
CA GLU A 95 -2.74 -15.41 17.74
C GLU A 95 -1.52 -15.51 16.83
N GLY A 96 -1.66 -16.18 15.68
CA GLY A 96 -0.55 -16.32 14.71
C GLY A 96 -0.10 -14.97 14.18
N LYS A 97 -1.04 -14.05 13.99
CA LYS A 97 -0.73 -12.71 13.50
C LYS A 97 -0.12 -11.80 14.57
N ILE A 98 -0.57 -11.91 15.82
CA ILE A 98 0.09 -11.24 16.95
C ILE A 98 1.53 -11.70 17.06
N ALA A 99 1.77 -13.02 17.00
CA ALA A 99 3.11 -13.59 17.06
C ALA A 99 4.00 -13.15 15.89
N TYR A 100 3.47 -13.15 14.65
CA TYR A 100 4.21 -12.72 13.47
C TYR A 100 4.70 -11.26 13.57
N PHE A 101 3.88 -10.35 14.10
CA PHE A 101 4.21 -8.92 14.21
C PHE A 101 4.71 -8.49 15.60
N GLU A 102 5.08 -9.43 16.48
CA GLU A 102 5.44 -9.11 17.88
C GLU A 102 6.71 -8.26 17.99
N ASN A 103 7.64 -8.45 17.06
CA ASN A 103 8.92 -7.75 17.02
C ASN A 103 8.89 -6.45 16.19
N CYS A 104 7.74 -6.13 15.60
CA CYS A 104 7.55 -4.88 14.86
C CYS A 104 7.30 -3.68 15.80
N ILE A 105 7.55 -2.48 15.30
CA ILE A 105 7.26 -1.23 16.01
C ILE A 105 5.75 -1.02 16.07
N GLN A 106 5.15 -1.30 17.23
CA GLN A 106 3.74 -1.06 17.50
C GLN A 106 3.54 0.28 18.25
N PHE A 107 2.48 1.01 17.93
CA PHE A 107 2.07 2.20 18.68
C PHE A 107 1.31 1.86 19.96
N ILE A 108 0.45 0.84 19.90
CA ILE A 108 -0.45 0.44 20.97
C ILE A 108 -0.44 -1.08 21.03
N ASN A 109 -0.36 -1.63 22.23
CA ASN A 109 -0.51 -3.05 22.48
C ASN A 109 -1.76 -3.27 23.33
N ILE A 110 -2.66 -4.14 22.86
CA ILE A 110 -3.90 -4.51 23.55
C ILE A 110 -3.87 -6.03 23.75
N PRO A 111 -3.86 -6.54 25.00
CA PRO A 111 -3.83 -7.98 25.26
C PRO A 111 -4.94 -8.73 24.52
N GLY A 112 -4.57 -9.82 23.82
CA GLY A 112 -5.50 -10.65 23.06
C GLY A 112 -6.04 -10.00 21.78
N ARG A 113 -5.50 -8.88 21.33
CA ARG A 113 -5.92 -8.19 20.10
C ARG A 113 -4.74 -7.81 19.23
N TYR A 114 -4.84 -8.11 17.94
CA TYR A 114 -3.91 -7.61 16.95
C TYR A 114 -4.16 -6.13 16.69
N VAL A 115 -3.10 -5.32 16.73
CA VAL A 115 -3.07 -3.92 16.30
C VAL A 115 -1.99 -3.81 15.22
N PRO A 116 -2.25 -3.15 14.07
CA PRO A 116 -1.26 -3.02 13.01
C PRO A 116 -0.02 -2.27 13.51
N ASP A 117 1.15 -2.65 13.00
CA ASP A 117 2.40 -1.95 13.31
C ASP A 117 2.48 -0.59 12.60
N LEU A 118 3.50 0.19 12.94
CA LEU A 118 3.76 1.51 12.37
C LEU A 118 3.84 1.48 10.84
N TRP A 119 4.50 0.46 10.27
CA TRP A 119 4.71 0.42 8.82
C TRP A 119 3.41 0.20 8.06
N HIS A 120 2.55 -0.71 8.51
CA HIS A 120 1.25 -0.98 7.89
C HIS A 120 0.29 0.21 8.05
N ILE A 121 0.36 0.96 9.16
CA ILE A 121 -0.41 2.20 9.36
C ILE A 121 0.02 3.26 8.35
N VAL A 122 1.33 3.50 8.20
CA VAL A 122 1.84 4.47 7.23
C VAL A 122 1.50 4.04 5.81
N LEU A 123 1.62 2.74 5.50
CA LEU A 123 1.26 2.19 4.20
C LEU A 123 -0.22 2.48 3.85
N HIS A 124 -1.15 2.26 4.79
CA HIS A 124 -2.56 2.62 4.61
C HIS A 124 -2.77 4.10 4.27
N VAL A 125 -2.11 5.00 5.02
CA VAL A 125 -2.23 6.44 4.79
C VAL A 125 -1.70 6.79 3.39
N LEU A 126 -0.57 6.22 2.98
CA LEU A 126 0.02 6.45 1.66
C LEU A 126 -0.89 5.94 0.53
N ILE A 127 -1.55 4.78 0.70
CA ILE A 127 -2.53 4.26 -0.27
C ILE A 127 -3.69 5.24 -0.43
N ILE A 128 -4.27 5.73 0.67
CA ILE A 128 -5.38 6.71 0.64
C ILE A 128 -4.93 8.01 -0.06
N VAL A 129 -3.77 8.54 0.30
CA VAL A 129 -3.23 9.77 -0.30
C VAL A 129 -2.99 9.58 -1.80
N ALA A 130 -2.38 8.47 -2.21
CA ALA A 130 -2.15 8.12 -3.61
C ALA A 130 -3.47 7.96 -4.38
N PHE A 131 -4.49 7.33 -3.78
CA PHE A 131 -5.81 7.15 -4.39
C PHE A 131 -6.48 8.49 -4.63
N ILE A 132 -6.57 9.33 -3.61
CA ILE A 132 -7.19 10.66 -3.68
C ILE A 132 -6.44 11.55 -4.68
N ALA A 133 -5.10 11.53 -4.67
CA ALA A 133 -4.30 12.30 -5.63
C ALA A 133 -4.55 11.84 -7.07
N THR A 134 -4.58 10.53 -7.31
CA THR A 134 -4.86 9.93 -8.63
C THR A 134 -6.27 10.26 -9.10
N LEU A 135 -7.27 10.23 -8.20
CA LEU A 135 -8.67 10.53 -8.50
C LEU A 135 -8.83 11.96 -9.06
N ARG A 136 -8.07 12.91 -8.50
CA ARG A 136 -8.08 14.33 -8.86
C ARG A 136 -7.38 14.65 -10.20
N VAL A 137 -6.66 13.71 -10.80
CA VAL A 137 -6.03 13.92 -12.12
C VAL A 137 -7.11 14.13 -13.19
N PRO A 138 -7.08 15.21 -13.98
CA PRO A 138 -8.08 15.44 -15.03
C PRO A 138 -7.97 14.38 -16.13
N ILE A 139 -9.11 14.05 -16.74
CA ILE A 139 -9.15 13.16 -17.91
C ILE A 139 -8.83 14.02 -19.13
N GLU A 140 -7.59 14.00 -19.58
CA GLU A 140 -7.23 14.60 -20.86
C GLU A 140 -7.44 13.55 -21.95
N ASN A 141 -8.35 13.83 -22.89
CA ASN A 141 -8.51 13.01 -24.08
C ASN A 141 -7.18 13.01 -24.85
N GLN A 142 -6.77 11.86 -25.39
CA GLN A 142 -5.68 11.86 -26.38
C GLN A 142 -6.14 12.75 -27.53
N LYS A 143 -5.35 13.77 -27.88
CA LYS A 143 -5.49 14.38 -29.20
C LYS A 143 -5.22 13.24 -30.18
N ILE A 144 -6.25 12.82 -30.92
CA ILE A 144 -6.05 11.96 -32.07
C ILE A 144 -5.23 12.82 -33.03
N THR A 145 -3.93 12.60 -33.09
CA THR A 145 -3.12 13.04 -34.21
C THR A 145 -3.56 12.17 -35.39
N SER A 146 -4.57 12.64 -36.10
CA SER A 146 -4.83 12.19 -37.47
C SER A 146 -3.71 12.77 -38.33
N GLU A 147 -2.70 11.94 -38.60
CA GLU A 147 -1.82 12.12 -39.76
C GLU A 147 -2.53 11.63 -41.02
#